data_AF-A0A6A6Y5G2-F1
#
_entry.id   AF-A0A6A6Y5G2-F1
#
_cell.length_a   1.000
_cell.length_b   1.000
_cell.length_c   1.000
_cell.angle_alpha   90.00
_cell.angle_beta   90.00
_cell.angle_gamma   90.00
#
_symmetry.space_group_name_H-M   'P 1'
#
loop_
_entity.id
_entity.type
_entity.pdbx_description
1 polymer ?
#
loop_
_entity_poly.entity_id
_entity_poly.type
_entity_poly.pdbx_seq_one_letter_code
_entity_poly.pdbx_strand_id
1 'polypeptide(L)'
;MKENGYNDGQVSERLRAEGRIQYSRKTINTRFQRIRFAQAKRVDEMLLEGYKEWQYEDDVLLMKAKDLADAEIEDTIKRLRSKRFDKVSDYMHKLNPEAIFSKKACKERYIGLVNGTASIPIDLDDNPQKRREELQAYQESREKAREIAKKEKVAKDEAERQAVEAAKLVHAEKAAEAARKRQLNAEYKARREQEKAEKKLYGFKKADEVRKKRDEKAEHKKLAEAAPKSRSSATLLSIKTLDTITPATPDPRAALSLQQLKALCGSKSLSKEGRSKAEFVERLKAMDQKLTLAELKRMSGLKGLNTSANKTNLIHQLALREVDNIKKDATS
;
A
#
# COMPACT_ATOMS: atom_id res chain seq x y z
N MET A 1 6.08 -38.21 -3.72
CA MET A 1 5.47 -37.08 -4.46
C MET A 1 4.41 -36.37 -3.63
N LYS A 2 3.31 -37.02 -3.22
CA LYS A 2 2.26 -36.36 -2.40
C LYS A 2 2.78 -35.83 -1.06
N GLU A 3 3.62 -36.59 -0.37
CA GLU A 3 4.27 -36.14 0.88
C GLU A 3 5.24 -34.96 0.68
N ASN A 4 5.73 -34.75 -0.55
CA ASN A 4 6.58 -33.62 -0.92
C ASN A 4 5.75 -32.41 -1.42
N GLY A 5 4.43 -32.40 -1.19
CA GLY A 5 3.55 -31.27 -1.51
C GLY A 5 3.07 -31.17 -2.97
N TYR A 6 3.30 -32.19 -3.81
CA TYR A 6 2.85 -32.15 -5.21
C TYR A 6 1.32 -32.24 -5.32
N ASN A 7 0.74 -31.41 -6.18
CA ASN A 7 -0.69 -31.46 -6.50
C ASN A 7 -1.02 -32.72 -7.34
N ASP A 8 -2.26 -33.21 -7.26
CA ASP A 8 -2.73 -34.39 -7.97
C ASP A 8 -2.54 -34.30 -9.49
N GLY A 9 -2.61 -33.09 -10.05
CA GLY A 9 -2.32 -32.84 -11.47
C GLY A 9 -0.85 -33.11 -11.81
N GLN A 10 0.07 -32.56 -11.02
CA GLN A 10 1.52 -32.73 -11.19
C GLN A 10 1.93 -34.19 -11.00
N VAL A 11 1.32 -34.88 -10.04
CA VAL A 11 1.55 -36.31 -9.81
C VAL A 11 1.09 -37.13 -11.02
N SER A 12 -0.11 -36.87 -11.54
CA SER A 12 -0.64 -37.58 -12.71
C SER A 12 0.19 -37.34 -13.97
N GLU A 13 0.65 -36.10 -14.19
CA GLU A 13 1.50 -35.73 -15.33
C GLU A 13 2.87 -36.40 -15.26
N ARG A 14 3.49 -36.42 -14.08
CA ARG A 14 4.77 -37.11 -13.86
C ARG A 14 4.65 -38.62 -14.03
N LEU A 15 3.60 -39.24 -13.48
CA LEU A 15 3.32 -40.66 -13.69
C LEU A 15 3.08 -40.98 -15.18
N ARG A 16 2.43 -40.08 -15.92
CA ARG A 16 2.25 -40.21 -17.36
C ARG A 16 3.58 -40.11 -18.12
N ALA A 17 4.46 -39.18 -17.75
CA ALA A 17 5.81 -39.06 -18.31
C ALA A 17 6.65 -40.33 -18.04
N GLU A 18 6.42 -41.00 -16.91
CA GLU A 18 7.01 -42.30 -16.54
C GLU A 18 6.32 -43.50 -17.24
N GLY A 19 5.41 -43.28 -18.19
CA GLY A 19 4.69 -44.33 -18.93
C GLY A 19 3.49 -44.94 -18.20
N ARG A 20 3.16 -44.45 -16.99
CA ARG A 20 2.04 -44.95 -16.18
C ARG A 20 0.75 -44.17 -16.45
N ILE A 21 0.16 -44.43 -17.61
CA ILE A 21 -0.97 -43.66 -18.16
C ILE A 21 -2.30 -43.92 -17.42
N GLN A 22 -2.42 -45.03 -16.69
CA GLN A 22 -3.63 -45.44 -15.98
C GLN A 22 -4.02 -44.54 -14.79
N TYR A 23 -3.12 -43.67 -14.34
CA TYR A 23 -3.34 -42.80 -13.18
C TYR A 23 -3.83 -41.42 -13.60
N SER A 24 -5.12 -41.15 -13.38
CA SER A 24 -5.74 -39.86 -13.67
C SER A 24 -5.76 -38.95 -12.44
N ARG A 25 -5.69 -37.62 -12.66
CA ARG A 25 -5.76 -36.58 -11.62
C ARG A 25 -6.87 -36.82 -10.58
N LYS A 26 -8.07 -37.23 -11.01
CA LYS A 26 -9.21 -37.47 -10.11
C LYS A 26 -8.99 -38.65 -9.15
N THR A 27 -8.13 -39.60 -9.50
CA THR A 27 -7.94 -40.85 -8.75
C THR A 27 -6.69 -40.85 -7.87
N ILE A 28 -5.77 -39.91 -8.09
CA ILE A 28 -4.49 -39.85 -7.35
C ILE A 28 -4.72 -39.76 -5.84
N ASN A 29 -5.57 -38.82 -5.38
CA ASN A 29 -5.77 -38.62 -3.94
C ASN A 29 -6.38 -39.85 -3.26
N THR A 30 -7.43 -40.44 -3.84
CA THR A 30 -8.06 -41.64 -3.30
C THR A 30 -7.10 -42.83 -3.25
N ARG A 31 -6.28 -43.02 -4.30
CA ARG A 31 -5.26 -44.09 -4.32
C ARG A 31 -4.16 -43.84 -3.29
N PHE A 32 -3.70 -42.59 -3.16
CA PHE A 32 -2.73 -42.21 -2.14
C PHE A 32 -3.25 -42.48 -0.72
N GLN A 33 -4.50 -42.12 -0.43
CA GLN A 33 -5.14 -42.43 0.85
C GLN A 33 -5.21 -43.94 1.11
N ARG A 34 -5.57 -44.75 0.10
CA ARG A 34 -5.57 -46.22 0.24
C ARG A 34 -4.19 -46.78 0.57
N ILE A 35 -3.14 -46.26 -0.06
CA ILE A 35 -1.75 -46.65 0.25
C ILE A 35 -1.42 -46.26 1.69
N ARG A 36 -1.76 -45.04 2.13
CA ARG A 36 -1.55 -44.59 3.51
C ARG A 36 -2.31 -45.45 4.52
N PHE A 37 -3.55 -45.85 4.22
CA PHE A 37 -4.30 -46.77 5.08
C PHE A 37 -3.68 -48.16 5.15
N ALA A 38 -3.20 -48.71 4.02
CA ALA A 38 -2.50 -49.98 4.02
C ALA A 38 -1.18 -49.92 4.80
N GLN A 39 -0.44 -48.81 4.69
CA GLN A 39 0.77 -48.57 5.49
C GLN A 39 0.45 -48.44 6.98
N ALA A 40 -0.60 -47.70 7.35
CA ALA A 40 -1.05 -47.56 8.73
C ALA A 40 -1.43 -48.93 9.32
N LYS A 41 -2.24 -49.71 8.59
CA LYS A 41 -2.60 -51.08 9.00
C LYS A 41 -1.39 -51.98 9.22
N ARG A 42 -0.40 -51.92 8.33
CA ARG A 42 0.86 -52.67 8.50
C ARG A 42 1.62 -52.21 9.75
N VAL A 43 1.61 -50.92 10.05
CA VAL A 43 2.22 -50.38 11.28
C VAL A 43 1.46 -50.86 12.52
N ASP A 44 0.13 -50.92 12.47
CA ASP A 44 -0.70 -51.47 13.55
C ASP A 44 -0.37 -52.95 13.80
N GLU A 45 -0.23 -53.75 12.74
CA GLU A 45 0.19 -55.16 12.81
C GLU A 45 1.60 -55.29 13.45
N MET A 46 2.57 -54.47 13.02
CA MET A 46 3.91 -54.47 13.61
C MET A 46 3.95 -54.04 15.08
N LEU A 47 3.08 -53.11 15.50
CA LEU A 47 2.93 -52.71 16.90
C LEU A 47 2.32 -53.85 17.74
N LEU A 48 1.30 -54.53 17.20
CA LEU A 48 0.64 -55.66 17.86
C LEU A 48 1.59 -56.85 18.06
N GLU A 49 2.39 -57.15 17.04
CA GLU A 49 3.38 -58.24 17.05
C GLU A 49 4.66 -57.88 17.81
N GLY A 50 4.81 -56.62 18.25
CA GLY A 50 5.98 -56.14 19.00
C GLY A 50 7.23 -55.88 18.14
N TYR A 51 7.13 -55.92 16.82
CA TYR A 51 8.22 -55.53 15.90
C TYR A 51 8.45 -54.01 15.85
N LYS A 52 7.47 -53.24 16.32
CA LYS A 52 7.57 -51.80 16.47
C LYS A 52 7.04 -51.41 17.86
N GLU A 53 7.61 -50.37 18.44
CA GLU A 53 7.20 -49.82 19.73
C GLU A 53 6.92 -48.32 19.59
N TRP A 54 5.97 -47.82 20.39
CA TRP A 54 5.74 -46.39 20.54
C TRP A 54 6.95 -45.72 21.17
N GLN A 55 7.41 -44.63 20.56
CA GLN A 55 8.49 -43.82 21.12
C GLN A 55 7.91 -42.65 21.92
N TYR A 56 8.70 -42.08 22.82
CA TYR A 56 8.28 -40.91 23.60
C TYR A 56 7.87 -39.73 22.70
N GLU A 57 8.59 -39.50 21.60
CA GLU A 57 8.26 -38.48 20.62
C GLU A 57 6.90 -38.71 19.96
N ASP A 58 6.52 -39.98 19.75
CA ASP A 58 5.22 -40.36 19.21
C ASP A 58 4.10 -40.03 20.19
N ASP A 59 4.31 -40.26 21.50
CA ASP A 59 3.33 -39.91 22.54
C ASP A 59 3.13 -38.39 22.65
N VAL A 60 4.21 -37.60 22.60
CA VAL A 60 4.13 -36.14 22.58
C VAL A 60 3.36 -35.65 21.35
N LEU A 61 3.63 -36.26 20.20
CA LEU A 61 2.93 -35.94 18.95
C LEU A 61 1.45 -36.34 19.02
N LEU A 62 1.13 -37.51 19.58
CA LEU A 62 -0.23 -38.01 19.75
C LEU A 62 -1.05 -37.06 20.61
N MET A 63 -0.53 -36.65 21.77
CA MET A 63 -1.23 -35.72 22.66
C MET A 63 -1.51 -34.39 21.96
N LYS A 64 -0.51 -33.83 21.27
CA LYS A 64 -0.69 -32.60 20.50
C LYS A 64 -1.70 -32.75 19.36
N ALA A 65 -1.67 -33.87 18.65
CA ALA A 65 -2.60 -34.14 17.55
C ALA A 65 -4.05 -34.29 18.06
N LYS A 66 -4.23 -34.94 19.20
CA LYS A 66 -5.52 -35.11 19.88
C LYS A 66 -6.09 -33.75 20.31
N ASP A 67 -5.29 -32.88 20.92
CA ASP A 67 -5.75 -31.55 21.33
C ASP A 67 -6.16 -30.67 20.13
N LEU A 68 -5.42 -30.74 19.03
CA LEU A 68 -5.80 -30.05 17.79
C LEU A 68 -7.11 -30.59 17.21
N ALA A 69 -7.29 -31.91 17.19
CA ALA A 69 -8.52 -32.53 16.72
C ALA A 69 -9.73 -32.14 17.58
N ASP A 70 -9.57 -32.15 18.90
CA ASP A 70 -10.62 -31.73 19.85
C ASP A 70 -11.02 -30.26 19.61
N ALA A 71 -10.06 -29.36 19.42
CA ALA A 71 -10.33 -27.96 19.12
C ALA A 71 -11.14 -27.79 17.82
N GLU A 72 -10.78 -28.52 16.75
CA GLU A 72 -11.52 -28.50 15.48
C GLU A 72 -12.95 -29.06 15.62
N ILE A 73 -13.10 -30.15 16.39
CA ILE A 73 -14.40 -30.76 16.68
C ILE A 73 -15.27 -29.80 17.49
N GLU A 74 -14.73 -29.17 18.53
CA GLU A 74 -15.44 -28.18 19.33
C GLU A 74 -15.93 -27.01 18.50
N ASP A 75 -15.08 -26.48 17.62
CA ASP A 75 -15.45 -25.39 16.72
C ASP A 75 -16.57 -25.82 15.75
N THR A 76 -16.50 -27.06 15.26
CA THR A 76 -17.55 -27.63 14.43
C THR A 76 -18.86 -27.78 15.21
N ILE A 77 -18.80 -28.27 16.45
CA ILE A 77 -19.95 -28.36 17.36
C ILE A 77 -20.53 -26.97 17.62
N LYS A 78 -19.71 -25.96 17.90
CA LYS A 78 -20.13 -24.56 18.10
C LYS A 78 -20.85 -24.03 16.86
N ARG A 79 -20.29 -24.23 15.66
CA ARG A 79 -20.93 -23.83 14.39
C ARG A 79 -22.27 -24.55 14.16
N LEU A 80 -22.33 -25.86 14.43
CA LEU A 80 -23.57 -26.64 14.31
C LEU A 80 -24.63 -26.21 15.33
N ARG A 81 -24.23 -25.94 16.57
CA ARG A 81 -25.12 -25.40 17.62
C ARG A 81 -25.68 -24.03 17.23
N SER A 82 -24.86 -23.15 16.65
CA SER A 82 -25.34 -21.86 16.13
C SER A 82 -26.38 -22.03 15.03
N LYS A 83 -26.24 -23.05 14.18
CA LYS A 83 -27.20 -23.39 13.11
C LYS A 83 -28.44 -24.14 13.60
N ARG A 84 -28.49 -24.58 14.85
CA ARG A 84 -29.61 -25.38 15.39
C ARG A 84 -30.94 -24.68 15.18
N PHE A 85 -31.03 -23.40 15.54
CA PHE A 85 -32.29 -22.66 15.45
C PHE A 85 -32.63 -22.16 14.05
N ASP A 86 -31.66 -22.11 13.13
CA ASP A 86 -31.97 -21.98 11.70
C ASP A 86 -32.78 -23.21 11.26
N LYS A 87 -32.29 -24.42 11.56
CA LYS A 87 -33.01 -25.66 11.24
C LYS A 87 -34.35 -25.79 11.95
N VAL A 88 -34.45 -25.37 13.22
CA VAL A 88 -35.72 -25.39 13.96
C VAL A 88 -36.75 -24.50 13.29
N SER A 89 -36.38 -23.29 12.89
CA SER A 89 -37.27 -22.38 12.16
C SER A 89 -37.76 -23.01 10.85
N ASP A 90 -36.86 -23.60 10.07
CA ASP A 90 -37.22 -24.32 8.84
C ASP A 90 -38.16 -25.50 9.11
N TYR A 91 -37.90 -26.29 10.16
CA TYR A 91 -38.75 -27.42 10.52
C TYR A 91 -40.11 -26.98 11.06
N MET A 92 -40.18 -25.88 11.82
CA MET A 92 -41.46 -25.31 12.25
C MET A 92 -42.32 -24.93 11.06
N HIS A 93 -41.75 -24.29 10.03
CA HIS A 93 -42.47 -23.94 8.81
C HIS A 93 -42.88 -25.18 8.00
N LYS A 94 -42.04 -26.23 7.96
CA LYS A 94 -42.40 -27.51 7.32
C LYS A 94 -43.56 -28.23 8.01
N LEU A 95 -43.63 -28.15 9.33
CA LEU A 95 -44.69 -28.77 10.12
C LEU A 95 -45.99 -27.95 10.08
N ASN A 96 -45.86 -26.62 10.09
CA ASN A 96 -46.97 -25.70 9.94
C ASN A 96 -46.55 -24.52 9.04
N PRO A 97 -47.06 -24.43 7.80
CA PRO A 97 -46.72 -23.35 6.87
C PRO A 97 -47.02 -21.94 7.39
N GLU A 98 -47.99 -21.78 8.29
CA GLU A 98 -48.32 -20.47 8.88
C GLU A 98 -47.33 -20.06 9.99
N ALA A 99 -46.53 -21.00 10.50
CA ALA A 99 -45.55 -20.78 11.57
C ALA A 99 -44.25 -20.15 11.04
N ILE A 100 -44.34 -18.94 10.49
CA ILE A 100 -43.21 -18.19 9.91
C ILE A 100 -42.46 -17.44 11.02
N PHE A 101 -41.79 -18.19 11.90
CA PHE A 101 -41.00 -17.63 13.00
C PHE A 101 -39.52 -17.55 12.64
N SER A 102 -38.87 -16.44 12.96
CA SER A 102 -37.42 -16.33 12.81
C SER A 102 -36.66 -17.23 13.79
N LYS A 103 -35.43 -17.61 13.45
CA LYS A 103 -34.52 -18.35 14.34
C LYS A 103 -34.38 -17.75 15.74
N LYS A 104 -34.42 -16.42 15.84
CA LYS A 104 -34.28 -15.69 17.10
C LYS A 104 -35.52 -15.90 17.96
N ALA A 105 -36.70 -15.76 17.36
CA ALA A 105 -37.98 -15.99 18.04
C ALA A 105 -38.09 -17.45 18.54
N CYS A 106 -37.73 -18.42 17.69
CA CYS A 106 -37.72 -19.85 18.09
C CYS A 106 -36.75 -20.09 19.27
N LYS A 107 -35.55 -19.49 19.23
CA LYS A 107 -34.55 -19.62 20.30
C LYS A 107 -35.03 -19.02 21.62
N GLU A 108 -35.52 -17.79 21.60
CA GLU A 108 -36.01 -17.10 22.79
C GLU A 108 -37.20 -17.83 23.41
N ARG A 109 -38.14 -18.30 22.58
CA ARG A 109 -39.28 -19.10 23.05
C ARG A 109 -38.81 -20.41 23.68
N TYR A 110 -37.90 -21.14 23.05
CA TYR A 110 -37.37 -22.40 23.58
C TYR A 110 -36.65 -22.20 24.92
N ILE A 111 -35.78 -21.19 25.01
CA ILE A 111 -35.07 -20.86 26.26
C ILE A 111 -36.07 -20.51 27.37
N GLY A 112 -37.09 -19.70 27.06
CA GLY A 112 -38.15 -19.38 28.01
C GLY A 112 -38.90 -20.64 28.48
N LEU A 113 -39.19 -21.58 27.58
CA LEU A 113 -39.88 -22.82 27.92
C LEU A 113 -39.02 -23.72 28.82
N VAL A 114 -37.73 -23.89 28.50
CA VAL A 114 -36.81 -24.69 29.32
C VAL A 114 -36.60 -24.07 30.70
N ASN A 115 -36.53 -22.75 30.77
CA ASN A 115 -36.32 -22.03 32.03
C ASN A 115 -37.62 -21.80 32.82
N GLY A 116 -38.79 -22.15 32.28
CA GLY A 116 -40.09 -21.86 32.88
C GLY A 116 -40.49 -20.38 32.89
N THR A 117 -39.78 -19.52 32.15
CA THR A 117 -40.05 -18.07 32.06
C THR A 117 -40.78 -17.67 30.78
N ALA A 118 -41.22 -18.63 29.96
CA ALA A 118 -41.96 -18.35 28.75
C ALA A 118 -43.30 -17.68 29.05
N SER A 119 -43.59 -16.59 28.33
CA SER A 119 -44.90 -15.96 28.31
C SER A 119 -45.99 -16.97 27.97
N ILE A 120 -47.00 -17.11 28.83
CA ILE A 120 -48.19 -17.93 28.54
C ILE A 120 -48.89 -17.32 27.30
N PRO A 121 -49.37 -18.15 26.35
CA PRO A 121 -50.21 -17.69 25.25
C PRO A 121 -51.47 -16.98 25.78
N ILE A 122 -51.91 -15.91 25.11
CA ILE A 122 -53.00 -15.03 25.59
C ILE A 122 -54.30 -15.80 25.84
N ASP A 123 -54.60 -16.81 25.01
CA ASP A 123 -55.84 -17.59 25.11
C ASP A 123 -55.85 -18.56 26.31
N LEU A 124 -54.68 -18.81 26.92
CA LEU A 124 -54.51 -19.68 28.09
C LEU A 124 -54.22 -18.88 29.37
N ASP A 125 -54.30 -17.55 29.31
CA ASP A 125 -54.01 -16.67 30.44
C ASP A 125 -55.23 -16.44 31.32
N ASP A 126 -55.02 -16.11 32.60
CA ASP A 126 -56.07 -15.93 33.59
C ASP A 126 -56.99 -14.75 33.26
N ASN A 127 -56.46 -13.73 32.58
CA ASN A 127 -57.24 -12.60 32.08
C ASN A 127 -56.80 -12.18 30.66
N PRO A 128 -57.38 -12.79 29.61
CA PRO A 128 -57.01 -12.53 28.22
C PRO A 128 -57.28 -11.09 27.76
N GLN A 129 -58.31 -10.43 28.29
CA GLN A 129 -58.70 -9.08 27.86
C GLN A 129 -57.66 -8.03 28.28
N LYS A 130 -57.25 -8.06 29.56
CA LYS A 130 -56.20 -7.16 30.05
C LYS A 130 -54.90 -7.31 29.26
N ARG A 131 -54.52 -8.55 28.92
CA ARG A 131 -53.29 -8.81 28.15
C ARG A 131 -53.37 -8.32 26.70
N ARG A 132 -54.56 -8.34 26.09
CA ARG A 132 -54.80 -7.74 24.77
C ARG A 132 -54.62 -6.22 24.81
N GLU A 133 -55.14 -5.56 25.85
CA GLU A 133 -54.97 -4.12 26.05
C GLU A 133 -53.50 -3.74 26.25
N GLU A 134 -52.76 -4.48 27.09
CA GLU A 134 -51.32 -4.27 27.30
C GLU A 134 -50.53 -4.48 25.99
N LEU A 135 -50.90 -5.48 25.19
CA LEU A 135 -50.27 -5.72 23.88
C LEU A 135 -50.55 -4.59 22.90
N GLN A 136 -51.78 -4.06 22.87
CA GLN A 136 -52.13 -2.92 22.02
C GLN A 136 -51.33 -1.67 22.42
N ALA A 137 -51.26 -1.34 23.71
CA ALA A 137 -50.46 -0.23 24.21
C ALA A 137 -48.96 -0.40 23.86
N TYR A 138 -48.43 -1.62 23.96
CA TYR A 138 -47.06 -1.93 23.54
C TYR A 138 -46.86 -1.73 22.03
N GLN A 139 -47.80 -2.19 21.20
CA GLN A 139 -47.75 -2.00 19.75
C GLN A 139 -47.74 -0.51 19.37
N GLU A 140 -48.64 0.29 19.95
CA GLU A 140 -48.70 1.74 19.73
C GLU A 140 -47.39 2.44 20.14
N SER A 141 -46.81 2.08 21.28
CA SER A 141 -45.53 2.63 21.73
C SER A 141 -44.38 2.33 20.75
N ARG A 142 -44.37 1.11 20.18
CA ARG A 142 -43.37 0.68 19.19
C ARG A 142 -43.59 1.32 17.84
N GLU A 143 -44.82 1.61 17.44
CA GLU A 143 -45.13 2.38 16.24
C GLU A 143 -44.65 3.81 16.36
N LYS A 144 -44.98 4.50 17.46
CA LYS A 144 -44.48 5.84 17.76
C LYS A 144 -42.95 5.88 17.72
N ALA A 145 -42.27 4.92 18.34
CA ALA A 145 -40.80 4.82 18.30
C ALA A 145 -40.26 4.57 16.87
N ARG A 146 -40.93 3.74 16.06
CA ARG A 146 -40.54 3.49 14.67
C ARG A 146 -40.72 4.72 13.80
N GLU A 147 -41.78 5.49 14.00
CA GLU A 147 -41.99 6.74 13.28
C GLU A 147 -40.92 7.78 13.61
N ILE A 148 -40.57 7.93 14.90
CA ILE A 148 -39.47 8.80 15.32
C ILE A 148 -38.17 8.37 14.64
N ALA A 149 -37.82 7.08 14.70
CA ALA A 149 -36.59 6.57 14.07
C ALA A 149 -36.58 6.74 12.53
N LYS A 150 -37.73 6.59 11.87
CA LYS A 150 -37.86 6.86 10.42
C LYS A 150 -37.64 8.34 10.12
N LYS A 151 -38.25 9.25 10.90
CA LYS A 151 -38.08 10.69 10.75
C LYS A 151 -36.62 11.09 10.97
N GLU A 152 -35.96 10.54 11.98
CA GLU A 152 -34.53 10.76 12.22
C GLU A 152 -33.65 10.24 11.09
N LYS A 153 -33.95 9.06 10.54
CA LYS A 153 -33.19 8.51 9.41
C LYS A 153 -33.35 9.37 8.16
N VAL A 154 -34.57 9.78 7.84
CA VAL A 154 -34.83 10.67 6.69
C VAL A 154 -34.10 12.01 6.89
N ALA A 155 -34.16 12.61 8.08
CA ALA A 155 -33.44 13.84 8.37
C ALA A 155 -31.92 13.70 8.25
N LYS A 156 -31.35 12.55 8.66
CA LYS A 156 -29.92 12.26 8.49
C LYS A 156 -29.55 12.08 7.01
N ASP A 157 -30.34 11.31 6.27
CA ASP A 157 -30.11 11.07 4.85
C ASP A 157 -30.24 12.39 4.04
N GLU A 158 -31.17 13.27 4.42
CA GLU A 158 -31.33 14.62 3.84
C GLU A 158 -30.15 15.54 4.18
N ALA A 159 -29.70 15.55 5.44
CA ALA A 159 -28.52 16.31 5.84
C ALA A 159 -27.24 15.84 5.13
N GLU A 160 -27.08 14.52 4.94
CA GLU A 160 -25.96 13.95 4.17
C GLU A 160 -26.03 14.38 2.70
N ARG A 161 -27.20 14.33 2.07
CA ARG A 161 -27.39 14.82 0.69
C ARG A 161 -27.04 16.29 0.55
N GLN A 162 -27.51 17.14 1.48
CA GLN A 162 -27.20 18.57 1.48
C GLN A 162 -25.70 18.82 1.66
N ALA A 163 -25.02 18.06 2.54
CA ALA A 163 -23.57 18.16 2.73
C ALA A 163 -22.79 17.75 1.48
N VAL A 164 -23.23 16.68 0.79
CA VAL A 164 -22.62 16.22 -0.47
C VAL A 164 -22.80 17.27 -1.58
N GLU A 165 -23.99 17.85 -1.73
CA GLU A 165 -24.23 18.92 -2.72
C GLU A 165 -23.42 20.19 -2.40
N ALA A 166 -23.36 20.60 -1.13
CA ALA A 166 -22.53 21.73 -0.72
C ALA A 166 -21.04 21.48 -1.01
N ALA A 167 -20.54 20.26 -0.75
CA ALA A 167 -19.15 19.89 -1.06
C ALA A 167 -18.87 19.90 -2.57
N LYS A 168 -19.82 19.46 -3.40
CA LYS A 168 -19.71 19.55 -4.88
C LYS A 168 -19.62 20.99 -5.35
N LEU A 169 -20.43 21.90 -4.79
CA LEU A 169 -20.39 23.32 -5.13
C LEU A 169 -19.04 23.95 -4.78
N VAL A 170 -18.52 23.72 -3.57
CA VAL A 170 -17.20 24.22 -3.16
C VAL A 170 -16.09 23.65 -4.06
N HIS A 171 -16.17 22.37 -4.44
CA HIS A 171 -15.21 21.78 -5.36
C HIS A 171 -15.31 22.39 -6.77
N ALA A 172 -16.52 22.65 -7.26
CA ALA A 172 -16.75 23.29 -8.55
C ALA A 172 -16.19 24.73 -8.58
N GLU A 173 -16.39 25.51 -7.52
CA GLU A 173 -15.84 26.86 -7.39
C GLU A 173 -14.31 26.85 -7.40
N LYS A 174 -13.69 25.98 -6.60
CA LYS A 174 -12.22 25.82 -6.58
C LYS A 174 -11.67 25.39 -7.94
N ALA A 175 -12.37 24.49 -8.64
CA ALA A 175 -11.99 24.05 -9.98
C ALA A 175 -12.10 25.21 -11.00
N ALA A 176 -13.16 26.01 -10.92
CA ALA A 176 -13.36 27.19 -11.78
C ALA A 176 -12.28 28.26 -11.53
N GLU A 177 -11.93 28.53 -10.28
CA GLU A 177 -10.85 29.46 -9.92
C GLU A 177 -9.49 28.98 -10.45
N ALA A 178 -9.18 27.69 -10.26
CA ALA A 178 -7.96 27.09 -10.79
C ALA A 178 -7.91 27.15 -12.33
N ALA A 179 -9.04 26.95 -13.01
CA ALA A 179 -9.15 27.08 -14.47
C ALA A 179 -8.89 28.53 -14.92
N ARG A 180 -9.51 29.53 -14.27
CA ARG A 180 -9.26 30.95 -14.53
C ARG A 180 -7.79 31.33 -14.35
N LYS A 181 -7.15 30.84 -13.28
CA LYS A 181 -5.71 31.07 -13.04
C LYS A 181 -4.83 30.44 -14.11
N ARG A 182 -5.21 29.26 -14.63
CA ARG A 182 -4.50 28.62 -15.76
C ARG A 182 -4.68 29.42 -17.06
N GLN A 183 -5.86 29.93 -17.33
CA GLN A 183 -6.13 30.78 -18.50
C GLN A 183 -5.31 32.07 -18.46
N LEU A 184 -5.32 32.81 -17.34
CA LEU A 184 -4.52 34.03 -17.19
C LEU A 184 -3.01 33.77 -17.35
N ASN A 185 -2.51 32.66 -16.81
CA ASN A 185 -1.10 32.29 -16.98
C ASN A 185 -0.77 31.88 -18.43
N ALA A 186 -1.70 31.25 -19.14
CA ALA A 186 -1.54 30.90 -20.54
C ALA A 186 -1.54 32.16 -21.42
N GLU A 187 -2.46 33.09 -21.18
CA GLU A 187 -2.52 34.40 -21.84
C GLU A 187 -1.25 35.22 -21.59
N TYR A 188 -0.76 35.27 -20.35
CA TYR A 188 0.48 35.96 -20.03
C TYR A 188 1.69 35.37 -20.78
N LYS A 189 1.78 34.04 -20.85
CA LYS A 189 2.83 33.34 -21.63
C LYS A 189 2.70 33.64 -23.12
N ALA A 190 1.49 33.57 -23.67
CA ALA A 190 1.22 33.88 -25.07
C ALA A 190 1.62 35.33 -25.41
N ARG A 191 1.28 36.30 -24.55
CA ARG A 191 1.69 37.71 -24.71
C ARG A 191 3.20 37.88 -24.68
N ARG A 192 3.89 37.17 -23.79
CA ARG A 192 5.36 37.20 -23.69
C ARG A 192 6.03 36.59 -24.92
N GLU A 193 5.41 35.58 -25.54
CA GLU A 193 5.89 34.98 -26.79
C GLU A 193 5.63 35.89 -27.99
N GLN A 194 4.47 36.53 -28.06
CA GLN A 194 4.17 37.57 -29.06
C GLN A 194 5.19 38.71 -28.99
N GLU A 195 5.46 39.25 -27.79
CA GLU A 195 6.45 40.31 -27.61
C GLU A 195 7.87 39.88 -28.04
N LYS A 196 8.24 38.62 -27.78
CA LYS A 196 9.51 38.05 -28.28
C LYS A 196 9.52 37.90 -29.80
N ALA A 197 8.40 37.48 -30.40
CA ALA A 197 8.27 37.33 -31.85
C ALA A 197 8.35 38.69 -32.54
N GLU A 198 7.68 39.71 -32.00
CA GLU A 198 7.76 41.10 -32.48
C GLU A 198 9.17 41.65 -32.37
N LYS A 199 9.86 41.46 -31.23
CA LYS A 199 11.27 41.86 -31.10
C LYS A 199 12.18 41.13 -32.07
N LYS A 200 11.94 39.85 -32.36
CA LYS A 200 12.69 39.10 -33.38
C LYS A 200 12.42 39.64 -34.79
N LEU A 201 11.17 39.92 -35.13
CA LEU A 201 10.79 40.53 -36.41
C LEU A 201 11.42 41.91 -36.58
N TYR A 202 11.41 42.74 -35.54
CA TYR A 202 12.08 44.04 -35.53
C TYR A 202 13.60 43.89 -35.69
N GLY A 203 14.21 42.95 -34.97
CA GLY A 203 15.63 42.61 -35.12
C GLY A 203 15.97 42.10 -36.51
N PHE A 204 15.09 41.30 -37.13
CA PHE A 204 15.25 40.81 -38.50
C PHE A 204 15.16 41.96 -39.51
N LYS A 205 14.17 42.84 -39.40
CA LYS A 205 14.06 44.05 -40.25
C LYS A 205 15.30 44.94 -40.14
N LYS A 206 15.79 45.17 -38.92
CA LYS A 206 17.01 45.97 -38.67
C LYS A 206 18.27 45.28 -39.19
N ALA A 207 18.36 43.95 -39.07
CA ALA A 207 19.47 43.17 -39.61
C ALA A 207 19.45 43.12 -41.14
N ASP A 208 18.27 43.11 -41.75
CA ASP A 208 18.09 43.14 -43.20
C ASP A 208 18.45 44.53 -43.78
N GLU A 209 18.08 45.62 -43.09
CA GLU A 209 18.59 46.96 -43.38
C GLU A 209 20.11 47.07 -43.25
N VAL A 210 20.68 46.49 -42.19
CA VAL A 210 22.14 46.48 -41.99
C VAL A 210 22.81 45.61 -43.05
N ARG A 211 22.22 44.48 -43.46
CA ARG A 211 22.71 43.63 -44.55
C ARG A 211 22.68 44.38 -45.87
N LYS A 212 21.58 45.04 -46.25
CA LYS A 212 21.55 45.91 -47.43
C LYS A 212 22.66 46.97 -47.39
N LYS A 213 22.82 47.69 -46.28
CA LYS A 213 23.92 48.67 -46.09
C LYS A 213 25.31 48.03 -46.10
N ARG A 214 25.42 46.76 -45.71
CA ARG A 214 26.69 46.02 -45.66
C ARG A 214 27.02 45.36 -46.99
N ASP A 215 26.03 44.99 -47.78
CA ASP A 215 26.16 44.51 -49.16
C ASP A 215 26.51 45.69 -50.07
N GLU A 216 25.91 46.87 -49.85
CA GLU A 216 26.36 48.15 -50.42
C GLU A 216 27.82 48.46 -50.03
N LYS A 217 28.20 48.25 -48.76
CA LYS A 217 29.60 48.40 -48.31
C LYS A 217 30.53 47.26 -48.75
N ALA A 218 30.03 46.07 -49.06
CA ALA A 218 30.82 44.91 -49.50
C ALA A 218 31.08 44.95 -51.00
N GLU A 219 30.16 45.52 -51.79
CA GLU A 219 30.44 46.00 -53.15
C GLU A 219 31.59 47.03 -53.13
N HIS A 220 31.60 47.95 -52.15
CA HIS A 220 32.73 48.86 -51.92
C HIS A 220 33.98 48.22 -51.27
N LYS A 221 33.92 46.96 -50.83
CA LYS A 221 35.00 46.28 -50.09
C LYS A 221 35.37 44.93 -50.69
N LYS A 222 35.22 44.79 -52.02
CA LYS A 222 35.91 43.78 -52.86
C LYS A 222 37.36 44.21 -53.22
N LEU A 223 37.91 45.23 -52.56
CA LEU A 223 39.27 45.75 -52.76
C LEU A 223 40.20 45.66 -51.52
N ALA A 224 39.86 44.89 -50.48
CA ALA A 224 40.80 44.73 -49.36
C ALA A 224 40.62 43.39 -48.62
N GLU A 225 41.67 42.58 -48.71
CA GLU A 225 41.88 41.27 -48.11
C GLU A 225 41.87 41.21 -46.57
N ALA A 226 41.83 39.95 -46.10
CA ALA A 226 42.61 39.36 -45.01
C ALA A 226 42.10 39.36 -43.54
N ALA A 227 41.73 38.14 -43.13
CA ALA A 227 42.20 37.39 -41.95
C ALA A 227 41.56 37.60 -40.53
N PRO A 228 41.61 36.57 -39.65
CA PRO A 228 40.57 36.25 -38.65
C PRO A 228 41.03 36.36 -37.18
N LYS A 229 40.11 36.45 -36.20
CA LYS A 229 40.44 36.19 -34.76
C LYS A 229 39.34 35.50 -33.93
N SER A 230 39.74 34.32 -33.44
CA SER A 230 39.44 33.59 -32.18
C SER A 230 38.40 34.10 -31.17
N ARG A 231 37.57 33.17 -30.65
CA ARG A 231 36.88 33.31 -29.35
C ARG A 231 37.25 32.15 -28.41
N SER A 232 37.57 32.51 -27.17
CA SER A 232 37.97 31.66 -26.05
C SER A 232 36.77 30.93 -25.42
N SER A 233 36.96 29.64 -25.16
CA SER A 233 36.04 28.74 -24.46
C SER A 233 36.23 28.83 -22.94
N ALA A 234 35.15 29.08 -22.21
CA ALA A 234 35.13 28.99 -20.75
C ALA A 234 35.17 27.51 -20.29
N THR A 235 36.04 27.25 -19.32
CA THR A 235 36.42 25.97 -18.73
C THR A 235 35.24 25.28 -18.05
N LEU A 236 34.74 24.19 -18.66
CA LEU A 236 33.90 23.21 -17.99
C LEU A 236 34.79 22.20 -17.27
N LEU A 237 34.61 22.09 -15.95
CA LEU A 237 35.24 21.06 -15.13
C LEU A 237 34.89 19.68 -15.69
N SER A 238 35.95 18.90 -15.94
CA SER A 238 35.97 17.60 -16.61
C SER A 238 35.05 16.57 -15.95
N ILE A 239 34.15 16.00 -16.75
CA ILE A 239 33.15 14.97 -16.39
C ILE A 239 33.78 13.58 -16.14
N LYS A 240 35.09 13.42 -16.32
CA LYS A 240 35.77 12.11 -16.37
C LYS A 240 35.94 11.37 -15.02
N THR A 241 35.47 11.90 -13.89
CA THR A 241 35.66 11.26 -12.57
C THR A 241 34.39 10.67 -11.94
N LEU A 242 33.24 10.72 -12.63
CA LEU A 242 31.95 10.29 -12.07
C LEU A 242 31.59 8.82 -12.33
N ASP A 243 32.29 8.14 -13.24
CA ASP A 243 31.99 6.74 -13.60
C ASP A 243 32.69 5.72 -12.67
N THR A 244 33.62 6.16 -11.82
CA THR A 244 34.39 5.32 -10.88
C THR A 244 33.82 5.24 -9.46
N ILE A 245 32.67 5.85 -9.18
CA ILE A 245 32.07 5.89 -7.83
C ILE A 245 31.13 4.69 -7.66
N THR A 246 31.55 3.73 -6.83
CA THR A 246 30.76 2.53 -6.48
C THR A 246 30.26 2.65 -5.03
N PRO A 247 29.25 1.87 -4.59
CA PRO A 247 28.79 1.89 -3.20
C PRO A 247 29.88 1.53 -2.18
N ALA A 248 30.99 0.91 -2.62
CA ALA A 248 32.15 0.58 -1.81
C ALA A 248 33.16 1.74 -1.67
N THR A 249 32.99 2.85 -2.40
CA THR A 249 33.88 4.01 -2.29
C THR A 249 33.73 4.66 -0.89
N PRO A 250 34.84 4.88 -0.15
CA PRO A 250 34.79 5.48 1.18
C PRO A 250 34.25 6.92 1.14
N ASP A 251 33.44 7.29 2.13
CA ASP A 251 32.81 8.62 2.20
C ASP A 251 33.89 9.71 2.44
N PRO A 252 33.94 10.78 1.63
CA PRO A 252 34.93 11.85 1.76
C PRO A 252 34.88 12.55 3.13
N ARG A 253 33.74 12.51 3.84
CA ARG A 253 33.61 13.08 5.19
C ARG A 253 34.43 12.32 6.24
N ALA A 254 34.86 11.10 5.94
CA ALA A 254 35.79 10.36 6.79
C ALA A 254 37.17 11.04 6.91
N ALA A 255 37.48 12.07 6.11
CA ALA A 255 38.70 12.86 6.28
C ALA A 255 38.59 14.00 7.33
N LEU A 256 37.38 14.36 7.77
CA LEU A 256 37.16 15.50 8.68
C LEU A 256 37.53 15.20 10.15
N SER A 257 37.82 16.23 10.94
CA SER A 257 38.02 16.08 12.38
C SER A 257 36.69 15.81 13.11
N LEU A 258 36.76 15.27 14.33
CA LEU A 258 35.57 14.95 15.13
C LEU A 258 34.73 16.22 15.43
N GLN A 259 35.40 17.35 15.70
CA GLN A 259 34.74 18.63 15.93
C GLN A 259 34.02 19.13 14.66
N GLN A 260 34.65 19.01 13.49
CA GLN A 260 34.06 19.39 12.20
C GLN A 260 32.82 18.54 11.86
N LEU A 261 32.87 17.23 12.15
CA LEU A 261 31.72 16.34 11.95
C LEU A 261 30.56 16.66 12.89
N LYS A 262 30.83 17.06 14.14
CA LYS A 262 29.80 17.55 15.07
C LYS A 262 29.16 18.85 14.58
N ALA A 263 29.94 19.78 14.03
CA ALA A 263 29.43 21.01 13.43
C ALA A 263 28.53 20.72 12.22
N LEU A 264 28.94 19.79 11.35
CA LEU A 264 28.18 19.37 10.18
C LEU A 264 26.88 18.65 10.57
N CYS A 265 26.90 17.80 11.60
CA CYS A 265 25.67 17.20 12.14
C CYS A 265 24.73 18.29 12.71
N GLY A 266 25.28 19.30 13.38
CA GLY A 266 24.50 20.44 13.89
C GLY A 266 23.82 21.25 12.78
N SER A 267 24.50 21.52 11.66
CA SER A 267 23.92 22.28 10.55
C SER A 267 22.82 21.51 9.81
N LYS A 268 22.83 20.18 9.87
CA LYS A 268 21.81 19.29 9.30
C LYS A 268 20.73 18.87 10.30
N SER A 269 20.65 19.52 11.47
CA SER A 269 19.68 19.23 12.52
C SER A 269 19.72 17.76 13.02
N LEU A 270 20.90 17.13 12.98
CA LEU A 270 21.14 15.78 13.50
C LEU A 270 21.72 15.85 14.93
N SER A 271 21.52 14.78 15.71
CA SER A 271 22.08 14.69 17.07
C SER A 271 23.59 14.86 17.06
N LYS A 272 24.10 15.70 17.98
CA LYS A 272 25.54 15.95 18.22
C LYS A 272 26.17 14.91 19.15
N GLU A 273 25.37 13.99 19.67
CA GLU A 273 25.80 12.94 20.57
C GLU A 273 26.39 11.76 19.78
N GLY A 274 27.63 11.42 20.08
CA GLY A 274 28.39 10.35 19.43
C GLY A 274 29.81 10.31 19.96
N ARG A 275 30.34 9.10 20.16
CA ARG A 275 31.66 8.88 20.76
C ARG A 275 32.74 8.67 19.70
N SER A 276 32.37 8.17 18.52
CA SER A 276 33.31 7.84 17.45
C SER A 276 33.10 8.66 16.17
N LYS A 277 34.18 8.83 15.40
CA LYS A 277 34.16 9.47 14.08
C LYS A 277 33.30 8.71 13.07
N ALA A 278 33.32 7.38 13.15
CA ALA A 278 32.55 6.50 12.28
C ALA A 278 31.03 6.70 12.47
N GLU A 279 30.55 6.81 13.72
CA GLU A 279 29.13 7.04 14.02
C GLU A 279 28.58 8.30 13.34
N PHE A 280 29.34 9.40 13.34
CA PHE A 280 28.89 10.65 12.72
C PHE A 280 28.85 10.54 11.19
N VAL A 281 29.83 9.88 10.58
CA VAL A 281 29.87 9.67 9.13
C VAL A 281 28.72 8.76 8.68
N GLU A 282 28.46 7.66 9.39
CA GLU A 282 27.33 6.78 9.09
C GLU A 282 25.98 7.48 9.25
N ARG A 283 25.81 8.30 10.29
CA ARG A 283 24.57 9.07 10.50
C ARG A 283 24.31 10.06 9.37
N LEU A 284 25.35 10.75 8.91
CA LEU A 284 25.26 11.68 7.78
C LEU A 284 24.94 10.95 6.47
N LYS A 285 25.59 9.81 6.23
CA LYS A 285 25.32 8.95 5.08
C LYS A 285 23.89 8.42 5.08
N ALA A 286 23.38 7.96 6.23
CA ALA A 286 22.02 7.47 6.39
C ALA A 286 20.98 8.57 6.11
N MET A 287 21.25 9.81 6.51
CA MET A 287 20.37 10.95 6.21
C MET A 287 20.36 11.23 4.70
N ASP A 288 21.52 11.34 4.05
CA ASP A 288 21.57 11.60 2.61
C ASP A 288 20.95 10.46 1.79
N GLN A 289 21.00 9.22 2.28
CA GLN A 289 20.34 8.07 1.65
C GLN A 289 18.80 8.14 1.74
N LYS A 290 18.24 8.75 2.79
CA LYS A 290 16.78 8.96 2.93
C LYS A 290 16.22 9.99 1.94
N LEU A 291 17.06 10.89 1.42
CA LEU A 291 16.63 11.89 0.43
C LEU A 291 16.21 11.25 -0.90
N THR A 292 15.19 11.83 -1.52
CA THR A 292 14.74 11.43 -2.86
C THR A 292 15.69 11.96 -3.94
N LEU A 293 15.71 11.33 -5.12
CA LEU A 293 16.55 11.77 -6.24
C LEU A 293 16.25 13.22 -6.65
N ALA A 294 14.98 13.63 -6.60
CA ALA A 294 14.55 14.99 -6.94
C ALA A 294 15.13 16.04 -5.97
N GLU A 295 15.11 15.75 -4.67
CA GLU A 295 15.70 16.61 -3.64
C GLU A 295 17.21 16.71 -3.79
N LEU A 296 17.89 15.60 -4.06
CA LEU A 296 19.34 15.57 -4.30
C LEU A 296 19.74 16.40 -5.51
N LYS A 297 18.97 16.33 -6.62
CA LYS A 297 19.20 17.18 -7.80
C LYS A 297 19.00 18.66 -7.48
N ARG A 298 17.95 19.00 -6.72
CA ARG A 298 17.70 20.38 -6.28
C ARG A 298 18.85 20.92 -5.43
N MET A 299 19.29 20.15 -4.44
CA MET A 299 20.40 20.51 -3.55
C MET A 299 21.73 20.64 -4.30
N SER A 300 21.98 19.75 -5.26
CA SER A 300 23.17 19.80 -6.12
C SER A 300 23.17 21.04 -7.02
N GLY A 301 22.01 21.36 -7.63
CA GLY A 301 21.85 22.57 -8.44
C GLY A 301 22.06 23.86 -7.65
N LEU A 302 21.52 23.95 -6.43
CA LEU A 302 21.75 25.10 -5.54
C LEU A 302 23.23 25.30 -5.19
N LYS A 303 24.02 24.22 -5.14
CA LYS A 303 25.46 24.26 -4.86
C LYS A 303 26.32 24.36 -6.14
N GLY A 304 25.71 24.49 -7.32
CA GLY A 304 26.42 24.58 -8.61
C GLY A 304 27.08 23.27 -9.07
N LEU A 305 26.59 22.13 -8.58
CA LEU A 305 27.09 20.79 -8.92
C LEU A 305 26.29 20.18 -10.09
N ASN A 306 26.85 19.15 -10.72
CA ASN A 306 26.21 18.46 -11.83
C ASN A 306 24.95 17.71 -11.37
N THR A 307 23.80 17.97 -12.01
CA THR A 307 22.50 17.38 -11.68
C THR A 307 22.15 16.13 -12.50
N SER A 308 22.96 15.76 -13.50
CA SER A 308 22.69 14.62 -14.39
C SER A 308 23.14 13.25 -13.86
N ALA A 309 23.72 13.19 -12.66
CA ALA A 309 24.33 11.97 -12.13
C ALA A 309 23.34 11.05 -11.37
N ASN A 310 23.76 9.79 -11.18
CA ASN A 310 23.03 8.79 -10.39
C ASN A 310 22.97 9.17 -8.90
N LYS A 311 22.00 8.60 -8.15
CA LYS A 311 21.77 8.93 -6.72
C LYS A 311 23.05 8.84 -5.87
N THR A 312 23.83 7.78 -6.04
CA THR A 312 25.10 7.56 -5.32
C THR A 312 26.11 8.66 -5.63
N ASN A 313 26.23 9.09 -6.89
CA ASN A 313 27.15 10.13 -7.34
C ASN A 313 26.75 11.50 -6.81
N LEU A 314 25.44 11.81 -6.79
CA LEU A 314 24.95 13.08 -6.25
C LEU A 314 25.21 13.19 -4.75
N ILE A 315 25.00 12.11 -3.99
CA ILE A 315 25.32 12.06 -2.55
C ILE A 315 26.82 12.29 -2.35
N HIS A 316 27.67 11.60 -3.12
CA HIS A 316 29.13 11.74 -3.02
C HIS A 316 29.62 13.16 -3.37
N GLN A 317 29.08 13.77 -4.43
CA GLN A 317 29.40 15.15 -4.82
C GLN A 317 29.00 16.17 -3.74
N LEU A 318 27.82 15.99 -3.12
CA LEU A 318 27.38 16.84 -2.02
C LEU A 318 28.29 16.68 -0.79
N ALA A 319 28.71 15.46 -0.48
CA ALA A 319 29.65 15.17 0.60
C ALA A 319 31.02 15.82 0.36
N LEU A 320 31.58 15.70 -0.85
CA LEU A 320 32.83 16.39 -1.24
C LEU A 320 32.72 17.91 -1.07
N ARG A 321 31.62 18.49 -1.55
CA ARG A 321 31.40 19.94 -1.47
C ARG A 321 31.30 20.44 -0.03
N GLU A 322 30.73 19.65 0.87
CA GLU A 322 30.67 19.98 2.30
C GLU A 322 32.06 19.92 2.96
N VAL A 323 32.88 18.94 2.60
CA VAL A 323 34.28 18.86 3.05
C VAL A 323 35.07 20.08 2.57
N ASP A 324 34.91 20.46 1.30
CA ASP A 324 35.60 21.63 0.72
C ASP A 324 35.19 22.93 1.41
N ASN A 325 33.90 23.10 1.72
CA ASN A 325 33.42 24.29 2.41
C ASN A 325 34.02 24.38 3.82
N ILE A 326 34.02 23.28 4.58
CA ILE A 326 34.61 23.27 5.93
C ILE A 326 36.11 23.52 5.89
N LYS A 327 36.82 22.99 4.88
CA LYS A 327 38.25 23.25 4.71
C LYS A 327 38.52 24.73 4.40
N LYS A 328 37.68 25.37 3.58
CA LYS A 328 37.79 26.81 3.29
C LYS A 328 37.53 27.66 4.52
N ASP A 329 36.51 27.31 5.30
CA ASP A 329 36.16 28.01 6.54
C ASP A 329 37.25 27.85 7.62
N ALA A 330 38.05 26.78 7.56
CA ALA A 330 39.20 26.59 8.47
C ALA A 330 40.47 27.36 8.03
N THR A 331 40.51 27.88 6.80
CA THR A 331 41.66 28.62 6.23
C THR A 331 41.42 30.13 6.13
N SER A 332 40.20 30.59 6.41
CA SER A 332 39.82 32.01 6.43
C SER A 332 39.80 32.53 7.86
#